data_AF-A0AAU0VEJ7-F1
#
_entry.id   AF-A0AAU0VEJ7-F1
#
_cell.length_a   1.000
_cell.length_b   1.000
_cell.length_c   1.000
_cell.angle_alpha   90.00
_cell.angle_beta   90.00
_cell.angle_gamma   90.00
#
_symmetry.space_group_name_H-M   'P 1'
#
loop_
_entity.id
_entity.type
_entity.pdbx_description
1 polymer ?
#
loop_
_entity_poly.entity_id
_entity_poly.type
_entity_poly.pdbx_seq_one_letter_code
_entity_poly.pdbx_strand_id
1 'polypeptide(L)'
;MTRARNRKQPVEPGLIPAPGELLDWRDSQHFDRWQAQPCALCQQPTPMRSHAKEPVHKACAESWIAANPVEARRGRFASDSQPKSRHESNHA
;
A
#
# COMPACT_ATOMS: atom_id res chain seq x y z
N MET A 1 -6.64 -2.73 -30.81
CA MET A 1 -6.56 -3.81 -29.82
C MET A 1 -6.75 -3.21 -28.43
N THR A 2 -7.89 -3.48 -27.81
CA THR A 2 -8.36 -2.89 -26.55
C THR A 2 -7.52 -3.36 -25.36
N ARG A 3 -6.79 -2.43 -24.73
CA ARG A 3 -6.15 -2.68 -23.42
C ARG A 3 -7.23 -2.76 -22.35
N ALA A 4 -7.53 -3.97 -21.89
CA ALA A 4 -8.41 -4.20 -20.76
C ALA A 4 -7.87 -3.45 -19.54
N ARG A 5 -8.56 -2.39 -19.13
CA ARG A 5 -8.24 -1.64 -17.92
C ARG A 5 -8.54 -2.56 -16.74
N ASN A 6 -7.47 -3.05 -16.12
CA ASN A 6 -7.46 -3.95 -14.98
C ASN A 6 -8.46 -3.46 -13.93
N ARG A 7 -9.51 -4.26 -13.73
CA ARG A 7 -10.59 -4.03 -12.77
C ARG A 7 -9.94 -4.02 -11.39
N LYS A 8 -9.91 -2.85 -10.73
CA LYS A 8 -9.41 -2.69 -9.37
C LYS A 8 -10.01 -3.79 -8.51
N GLN A 9 -9.17 -4.76 -8.15
CA GLN A 9 -9.58 -5.86 -7.29
C GLN A 9 -9.92 -5.24 -5.92
N PRO A 10 -11.04 -5.63 -5.30
CA PRO A 10 -11.29 -5.32 -3.90
C PRO A 10 -10.06 -5.76 -3.09
N VAL A 11 -9.51 -4.85 -2.31
CA VAL A 11 -8.39 -5.12 -1.39
C VAL A 11 -8.85 -6.25 -0.47
N GLU A 12 -8.32 -7.46 -0.68
CA GLU A 12 -8.54 -8.59 0.21
C GLU A 12 -7.96 -8.23 1.59
N PRO A 13 -8.65 -8.54 2.70
CA PRO A 13 -8.20 -8.23 4.06
C PRO A 13 -6.81 -8.76 4.46
N GLY A 14 -6.20 -9.63 3.63
CA GLY A 14 -4.86 -10.17 3.82
C GLY A 14 -3.70 -9.25 3.41
N LEU A 15 -3.98 -8.00 3.01
CA LEU A 15 -2.96 -7.01 2.63
C LEU A 15 -2.60 -6.04 3.76
N ILE A 16 -3.23 -6.17 4.92
CA ILE A 16 -2.94 -5.34 6.09
C ILE A 16 -1.84 -6.06 6.88
N PRO A 17 -0.63 -5.49 7.01
CA PRO A 17 0.45 -6.13 7.75
C PRO A 17 0.05 -6.29 9.22
N ALA A 18 0.51 -7.38 9.85
CA ALA A 18 0.34 -7.57 11.27
C ALA A 18 1.04 -6.43 12.06
N PRO A 19 0.63 -6.16 13.31
CA PRO A 19 1.31 -5.16 14.14
C PRO A 19 2.80 -5.54 14.30
N GLY A 20 3.69 -4.70 13.76
CA GLY A 20 5.14 -4.95 13.73
C GLY A 20 5.68 -5.46 12.38
N GLU A 21 4.82 -5.80 11.43
CA GLU A 21 5.23 -6.03 10.04
C GLU A 21 5.32 -4.71 9.25
N LEU A 22 6.22 -4.69 8.27
CA LEU A 22 6.45 -3.53 7.42
C LEU A 22 5.46 -3.49 6.25
N LEU A 23 5.04 -2.30 5.86
CA LEU A 23 4.21 -2.10 4.67
C LEU A 23 5.05 -2.35 3.41
N ASP A 24 4.47 -2.96 2.40
CA ASP A 24 5.10 -3.08 1.07
C ASP A 24 4.46 -2.07 0.12
N TRP A 25 5.10 -0.92 -0.10
CA TRP A 25 4.66 0.13 -1.05
C TRP A 25 5.75 0.35 -2.10
N ARG A 26 6.12 -0.72 -2.80
CA ARG A 26 7.15 -0.69 -3.83
C ARG A 26 6.60 -0.30 -5.19
N ASP A 27 5.29 -0.42 -5.40
CA ASP A 27 4.67 0.00 -6.66
C ASP A 27 4.73 1.54 -6.79
N SER A 28 5.11 1.99 -7.99
CA SER A 28 5.13 3.40 -8.39
C SER A 28 3.81 4.15 -8.17
N GLN A 29 2.67 3.45 -8.07
CA GLN A 29 1.37 4.04 -7.75
C GLN A 29 1.37 4.79 -6.40
N HIS A 30 2.27 4.42 -5.50
CA HIS A 30 2.43 5.04 -4.19
C HIS A 30 3.29 6.30 -4.21
N PHE A 31 3.90 6.66 -5.34
CA PHE A 31 4.84 7.78 -5.41
C PHE A 31 4.43 8.82 -6.45
N ASP A 32 3.97 9.98 -5.97
CA ASP A 32 3.74 11.18 -6.77
C ASP A 32 4.86 12.20 -6.51
N ARG A 33 5.87 12.17 -7.38
CA ARG A 33 7.04 13.06 -7.29
C ARG A 33 6.77 14.51 -7.68
N TRP A 34 5.62 14.80 -8.29
CA TRP A 34 5.29 16.14 -8.75
C TRP A 34 4.47 16.93 -7.74
N GLN A 35 3.73 16.25 -6.86
CA GLN A 35 2.90 16.89 -5.86
C GLN A 35 3.26 16.39 -4.47
N ALA A 36 4.18 17.07 -3.79
CA ALA A 36 4.36 16.85 -2.37
C ALA A 36 3.15 17.43 -1.61
N GLN A 37 2.46 16.59 -0.84
CA GLN A 37 1.32 16.99 -0.01
C GLN A 37 1.64 16.76 1.46
N PRO A 38 1.04 17.51 2.39
CA PRO A 38 1.27 17.31 3.82
C PRO A 38 0.80 15.91 4.24
N CYS A 39 1.67 15.18 4.94
CA CYS A 39 1.35 13.87 5.50
C CYS A 39 0.18 13.98 6.48
N ALA A 40 -0.83 13.13 6.34
CA ALA A 40 -2.00 13.16 7.21
C ALA A 40 -1.71 12.86 8.70
N LEU A 41 -0.52 12.31 9.01
CA LEU A 41 -0.11 11.95 10.38
C LEU A 41 0.87 12.95 11.00
N CYS A 42 1.91 13.36 10.27
CA CYS A 42 2.95 14.25 10.80
C CYS A 42 2.98 15.64 10.14
N GLN A 43 2.12 15.89 9.14
CA GLN A 43 1.97 17.14 8.39
C GLN A 43 3.18 17.58 7.56
N GLN A 44 4.30 16.86 7.62
CA GLN A 44 5.47 17.11 6.77
C GLN A 44 5.19 16.73 5.31
N PRO A 45 5.77 17.43 4.33
CA PRO A 45 5.54 17.14 2.92
C PRO A 45 5.98 15.72 2.55
N THR A 46 5.17 15.04 1.76
CA THR A 46 5.45 13.69 1.26
C THR A 46 5.03 13.53 -0.21
N PRO A 47 5.92 12.97 -1.06
CA PRO A 47 5.53 12.49 -2.38
C PRO A 47 4.76 11.16 -2.31
N MET A 48 4.71 10.52 -1.14
CA MET A 48 4.15 9.18 -0.97
C MET A 48 2.64 9.20 -0.73
N ARG A 49 1.96 8.16 -1.19
CA ARG A 49 0.52 7.97 -1.11
C ARG A 49 0.20 6.59 -0.56
N SER A 50 -0.80 6.49 0.29
CA SER A 50 -1.40 5.21 0.66
C SER A 50 -2.15 4.60 -0.52
N HIS A 51 -2.62 3.37 -0.35
CA HIS A 51 -3.45 2.71 -1.37
C HIS A 51 -4.76 3.48 -1.67
N ALA A 52 -5.29 4.21 -0.68
CA ALA A 52 -6.43 5.10 -0.83
C ALA A 52 -6.09 6.49 -1.41
N LYS A 53 -4.84 6.70 -1.85
CA LYS A 53 -4.27 7.98 -2.31
C LYS A 53 -4.17 9.06 -1.22
N GLU A 54 -4.21 8.67 0.04
CA GLU A 54 -3.98 9.61 1.15
C GLU A 54 -2.47 9.94 1.24
N PRO A 55 -2.07 11.22 1.34
CA PRO A 55 -0.67 11.58 1.51
C PRO A 55 -0.17 11.16 2.88
N VAL A 56 0.78 10.23 2.90
CA VAL A 56 1.36 9.70 4.14
C VAL A 56 2.76 9.16 3.88
N HIS A 57 3.69 9.36 4.80
CA HIS A 57 4.98 8.64 4.75
C HIS A 57 4.75 7.17 5.12
N LYS A 58 5.47 6.25 4.47
CA LYS A 58 5.45 4.82 4.80
C LYS A 58 5.72 4.58 6.29
N ALA A 59 6.77 5.18 6.83
CA ALA A 59 7.13 5.03 8.25
C ALA A 59 6.01 5.53 9.19
N CYS A 60 5.31 6.60 8.83
CA CYS A 60 4.17 7.10 9.62
C CYS A 60 2.99 6.12 9.57
N ALA A 61 2.70 5.55 8.40
CA ALA A 61 1.66 4.54 8.26
C ALA A 61 2.00 3.25 9.04
N GLU A 62 3.24 2.78 8.98
CA GLU A 62 3.72 1.62 9.76
C GLU A 62 3.60 1.87 11.27
N SER A 63 4.03 3.05 11.73
CA SER A 63 3.89 3.45 13.14
C SER A 63 2.42 3.51 13.56
N TRP A 64 1.53 3.99 12.69
CA TRP A 64 0.09 4.03 12.96
C TRP A 64 -0.51 2.62 13.04
N ILE A 65 -0.12 1.69 12.17
CA ILE A 65 -0.58 0.29 12.21
C ILE A 65 -0.14 -0.37 13.51
N ALA A 66 1.13 -0.18 13.90
CA ALA A 66 1.67 -0.72 15.14
C ALA A 66 0.94 -0.17 16.38
N ALA A 67 0.57 1.11 16.37
CA ALA A 67 -0.17 1.75 17.46
C ALA A 67 -1.67 1.46 17.46
N ASN A 68 -2.27 1.12 16.31
CA ASN A 68 -3.72 0.95 16.14
C ASN A 68 -4.05 -0.40 15.46
N PRO A 69 -3.74 -1.53 16.11
CA PRO A 69 -3.82 -2.85 15.48
C PRO A 69 -5.26 -3.28 15.14
N VAL A 70 -6.27 -2.75 15.83
CA VAL A 70 -7.69 -3.05 15.58
C VAL A 70 -8.21 -2.23 14.39
N GLU A 71 -7.84 -0.96 14.33
CA GLU A 71 -8.21 -0.02 13.27
C GLU A 71 -7.46 -0.36 11.97
N ALA A 72 -6.22 -0.84 12.07
CA ALA A 72 -5.44 -1.31 10.93
C ALA A 72 -6.20 -2.38 10.15
N ARG A 73 -6.89 -3.30 10.83
CA ARG A 73 -7.73 -4.35 10.22
C ARG A 73 -8.87 -3.81 9.36
N ARG A 74 -9.20 -2.52 9.46
CA ARG A 74 -10.18 -1.85 8.57
C ARG A 74 -9.59 -1.44 7.23
N GLY A 75 -8.28 -1.60 7.02
CA GLY A 75 -7.65 -1.42 5.71
C GLY A 75 -7.32 0.01 5.31
N ARG A 76 -7.17 0.95 6.27
CA ARG A 76 -6.74 2.33 5.96
C ARG A 76 -5.37 2.36 5.27
N PHE A 77 -4.43 1.56 5.78
CA PHE A 77 -3.10 1.36 5.20
C PHE A 77 -2.93 -0.13 4.93
N ALA A 78 -2.70 -0.47 3.67
CA ALA A 78 -2.51 -1.85 3.21
C ALA A 78 -1.26 -1.89 2.32
N SER A 79 -0.53 -3.01 2.38
CA SER A 79 0.56 -3.35 1.49
C SER A 79 0.04 -3.62 0.07
N ASP A 80 0.94 -3.48 -0.91
CA ASP A 80 0.72 -3.91 -2.28
C ASP A 80 0.35 -5.39 -2.30
N SER A 81 -0.62 -5.74 -3.16
CA SER A 81 -0.92 -7.14 -3.42
C SER A 81 0.28 -7.74 -4.13
N GLN A 82 1.04 -8.60 -3.45
CA GLN A 82 2.07 -9.36 -4.15
C GLN A 82 1.38 -10.15 -5.27
N PRO A 83 1.79 -10.01 -6.55
CA PRO A 83 1.28 -10.88 -7.58
C PRO A 83 1.64 -12.31 -7.14
N LYS A 84 0.62 -13.15 -6.95
CA LYS A 84 0.82 -14.59 -6.75
C LYS A 84 1.78 -15.05 -7.83
N SER A 85 3.03 -15.35 -7.48
CA SER A 85 3.99 -15.81 -8.46
C SER A 85 3.39 -17.07 -9.06
N ARG A 86 3.08 -17.02 -10.37
CA ARG A 86 2.87 -18.25 -11.13
C ARG A 86 4.23 -18.92 -11.19
N HIS A 87 4.52 -19.74 -10.19
CA HIS A 87 5.59 -20.71 -10.27
C HIS A 87 5.08 -21.85 -11.16
N GLU A 88 5.04 -21.58 -12.47
CA GLU A 88 4.87 -22.63 -13.47
C GLU A 88 6.24 -23.29 -13.68
N SER A 89 6.54 -24.30 -12.85
CA SER A 89 7.64 -25.23 -13.06
C SER A 89 7.35 -26.04 -14.32
N ASN A 90 7.84 -25.59 -15.47
CA ASN A 90 8.02 -26.47 -16.63
C ASN A 90 9.52 -26.63 -16.85
N HIS A 91 10.08 -27.68 -16.24
CA HIS A 91 11.35 -28.26 -16.68
C HIS A 91 11.02 -29.25 -17.80
N ALA A 92 11.40 -28.91 -19.03
CA ALA A 92 11.48 -29.82 -20.16
C ALA A 92 12.94 -30.25 -20.36
#